data_AF-A0A430V6Z5-F1
#
_entry.id   AF-A0A430V6Z5-F1
#
_cell.length_a   1.000
_cell.length_b   1.000
_cell.length_c   1.000
_cell.angle_alpha   90.00
_cell.angle_beta   90.00
_cell.angle_gamma   90.00
#
_symmetry.space_group_name_H-M   'P 1'
#
loop_
_entity.id
_entity.type
_entity.pdbx_description
1 polymer ?
#
loop_
_entity_poly.entity_id
_entity_poly.type
_entity_poly.pdbx_seq_one_letter_code
_entity_poly.pdbx_strand_id
1 'polypeptide(L)'
;MEALKALGYEISPIEGGFYGEKRRGGVVYQVFYSEEGDLRLRRLRFLKEEARPLSLAGVEGEWAARYQLEENFFAVVPQEDLPSLVLAFERLDLGAETP
;
A
#
# COMPACT_ATOMS: atom_id res chain seq x y z
N MET A 1 -12.63 8.72 -9.39
CA MET A 1 -11.79 7.90 -10.28
C MET A 1 -10.69 8.71 -10.96
N GLU A 2 -11.02 9.67 -11.83
CA GLU A 2 -10.02 10.51 -12.52
C GLU A 2 -9.09 11.25 -11.56
N ALA A 3 -9.62 11.72 -10.41
CA ALA A 3 -8.80 12.33 -9.37
C ALA A 3 -7.71 11.39 -8.82
N LEU A 4 -8.00 10.11 -8.62
CA LEU A 4 -6.99 9.15 -8.14
C LEU A 4 -5.94 8.84 -9.21
N LYS A 5 -6.35 8.74 -10.48
CA LYS A 5 -5.40 8.62 -11.60
C LYS A 5 -4.48 9.83 -11.68
N ALA A 6 -5.01 11.05 -11.49
CA ALA A 6 -4.21 12.27 -11.45
C ALA A 6 -3.22 12.31 -10.27
N LEU A 7 -3.53 11.60 -9.16
CA LEU A 7 -2.61 11.38 -8.05
C LEU A 7 -1.56 10.28 -8.33
N GLY A 8 -1.60 9.64 -9.50
CA GLY A 8 -0.66 8.61 -9.94
C GLY A 8 -1.04 7.19 -9.57
N TYR A 9 -2.31 6.93 -9.24
CA TYR A 9 -2.79 5.56 -9.01
C TYR A 9 -3.16 4.87 -10.32
N GLU A 10 -2.70 3.63 -10.45
CA GLU A 10 -3.24 2.67 -11.42
C GLU A 10 -4.52 2.08 -10.84
N ILE A 11 -5.64 2.26 -11.54
CA ILE A 11 -6.95 1.83 -11.05
C ILE A 11 -7.50 0.68 -11.88
N SER A 12 -7.93 -0.38 -11.19
CA SER A 12 -8.55 -1.57 -11.76
C SER A 12 -9.93 -1.80 -11.15
N PRO A 13 -10.96 -2.13 -11.94
CA PRO A 13 -12.24 -2.56 -11.39
C PRO A 13 -12.07 -3.90 -10.66
N ILE A 14 -12.85 -4.10 -9.60
CA ILE A 14 -12.97 -5.37 -8.88
C ILE A 14 -14.46 -5.65 -8.65
N GLU A 15 -14.80 -6.87 -8.22
CA GLU A 15 -16.18 -7.17 -7.83
C GLU A 15 -16.62 -6.23 -6.68
N GLY A 16 -17.72 -5.52 -6.87
CA GLY A 16 -18.31 -4.62 -5.87
C GLY A 16 -17.54 -3.31 -5.65
N GLY A 17 -16.65 -2.89 -6.54
CA GLY A 17 -15.94 -1.61 -6.40
C GLY A 17 -14.71 -1.45 -7.28
N PHE A 18 -13.69 -0.76 -6.75
CA PHE A 18 -12.40 -0.62 -7.42
C PHE A 18 -11.20 -0.80 -6.50
N TYR A 19 -10.09 -1.16 -7.11
CA TYR A 19 -8.76 -1.23 -6.53
C TYR A 19 -7.86 -0.19 -7.18
N GLY A 20 -7.07 0.53 -6.39
CA GLY A 20 -6.02 1.43 -6.86
C GLY A 20 -4.67 1.11 -6.24
N GLU A 21 -3.61 1.09 -7.02
CA GLU A 21 -2.22 0.96 -6.54
C GLU A 21 -1.36 2.16 -6.97
N LYS A 22 -0.49 2.61 -6.07
CA LYS A 22 0.57 3.58 -6.37
C LYS A 22 1.85 3.18 -5.65
N ARG A 23 2.98 3.29 -6.34
CA ARG A 23 4.31 3.03 -5.77
C ARG A 23 5.11 4.30 -5.69
N ARG A 24 5.66 4.61 -4.51
CA ARG A 24 6.48 5.81 -4.30
C ARG A 24 7.47 5.58 -3.15
N GLY A 25 8.75 5.84 -3.38
CA GLY A 25 9.77 5.83 -2.33
C GLY A 25 9.89 4.49 -1.58
N GLY A 26 9.77 3.35 -2.27
CA GLY A 26 9.82 2.03 -1.66
C GLY A 26 8.56 1.62 -0.88
N VAL A 27 7.50 2.42 -0.95
CA VAL A 27 6.20 2.17 -0.32
C VAL A 27 5.16 1.86 -1.40
N VAL A 28 4.32 0.86 -1.14
CA VAL A 28 3.13 0.55 -1.95
C VAL A 28 1.90 1.10 -1.21
N TYR A 29 1.17 1.98 -1.88
CA TYR A 29 -0.10 2.52 -1.42
C TYR A 29 -1.22 1.84 -2.19
N GLN A 30 -2.23 1.37 -1.47
CA GLN A 30 -3.38 0.69 -2.03
C GLN A 30 -4.67 1.36 -1.55
N VAL A 31 -5.63 1.50 -2.47
CA VAL A 31 -6.97 2.00 -2.21
C VAL A 31 -7.93 0.89 -2.62
N PHE A 32 -8.79 0.46 -1.70
CA PHE A 32 -9.94 -0.38 -2.01
C PHE A 32 -11.18 0.45 -1.67
N TYR A 33 -12.12 0.52 -2.59
CA TYR A 33 -13.35 1.26 -2.38
C TYR A 33 -14.53 0.48 -2.94
N SER A 34 -15.52 0.20 -2.10
CA SER A 34 -16.74 -0.51 -2.50
C SER A 34 -17.77 0.44 -3.10
N GLU A 35 -18.75 -0.11 -3.82
CA GLU A 35 -19.93 0.64 -4.27
C GLU A 35 -20.80 1.16 -3.10
N GLU A 36 -20.69 0.51 -1.93
CA GLU A 36 -21.41 0.86 -0.70
C GLU A 36 -20.71 1.99 0.10
N GLY A 37 -19.51 2.40 -0.32
CA GLY A 37 -18.75 3.47 0.33
C GLY A 37 -17.69 3.00 1.32
N ASP A 38 -17.44 1.69 1.42
CA ASP A 38 -16.37 1.16 2.26
C ASP A 38 -15.02 1.47 1.66
N LEU A 39 -14.25 2.28 2.37
CA LEU A 39 -12.88 2.60 2.05
C LEU A 39 -11.93 1.78 2.91
N ARG A 40 -10.96 1.14 2.26
CA ARG A 40 -9.71 0.68 2.87
C ARG A 40 -8.52 1.33 2.19
N LEU A 41 -7.74 2.08 2.95
CA LEU A 41 -6.42 2.53 2.54
C LEU A 41 -5.39 1.62 3.18
N ARG A 42 -4.42 1.16 2.39
CA ARG A 42 -3.34 0.28 2.87
C ARG A 42 -1.99 0.81 2.43
N ARG A 43 -1.03 0.80 3.35
CA ARG A 43 0.37 1.17 3.11
C ARG A 43 1.25 -0.02 3.45
N LEU A 44 2.12 -0.39 2.51
CA LEU A 44 3.12 -1.45 2.69
C LEU A 44 4.52 -0.89 2.51
N ARG A 45 5.37 -1.10 3.51
CA ARG A 45 6.80 -0.76 3.45
C ARG A 45 7.65 -1.99 3.73
N PHE A 46 8.67 -2.21 2.91
CA PHE A 46 9.71 -3.20 3.18
C PHE A 46 10.83 -2.55 3.99
N LEU A 47 11.15 -3.10 5.16
CA LEU A 47 12.03 -2.45 6.15
C LEU A 47 13.46 -2.98 6.14
N LYS A 48 13.61 -4.31 6.12
CA LYS A 48 14.91 -4.96 6.21
C LYS A 48 14.87 -6.28 5.47
N GLU A 49 15.94 -6.55 4.75
CA GLU A 49 16.19 -7.84 4.10
C GLU A 49 17.49 -8.41 4.68
N GLU A 50 17.47 -9.68 5.05
CA GLU A 50 18.65 -10.46 5.38
C GLU A 50 18.74 -11.60 4.39
N ALA A 51 19.87 -11.71 3.69
CA ALA A 51 20.13 -12.80 2.75
C ALA A 51 21.41 -13.54 3.15
N ARG A 52 21.38 -14.87 3.04
CA ARG A 52 22.57 -15.71 3.21
C ARG A 52 22.43 -17.00 2.40
N PRO A 53 23.56 -17.56 1.93
CA PRO A 53 23.57 -18.91 1.40
C PRO A 53 23.03 -19.89 2.45
N LEU A 54 22.17 -20.81 2.02
CA LEU A 54 21.60 -21.85 2.86
C LEU A 54 21.42 -23.13 2.03
N SER A 55 21.88 -24.25 2.59
CA SER A 55 21.61 -25.57 2.02
C SER A 55 20.35 -26.16 2.66
N LEU A 56 19.36 -26.52 1.85
CA LEU A 56 18.14 -27.19 2.31
C LEU A 56 18.09 -28.61 1.74
N ALA A 57 18.13 -29.61 2.62
CA ALA A 57 18.16 -31.03 2.24
C ALA A 57 19.27 -31.38 1.22
N GLY A 58 20.43 -30.72 1.33
CA GLY A 58 21.57 -30.93 0.44
C GLY A 58 21.50 -30.17 -0.89
N VAL A 59 20.50 -29.30 -1.07
CA VAL A 59 20.39 -28.39 -2.23
C VAL A 59 20.85 -27.01 -1.81
N GLU A 60 21.89 -26.50 -2.47
CA GLU A 60 22.38 -25.13 -2.28
C GLU A 60 21.38 -24.10 -2.80
N GLY A 61 21.14 -23.05 -2.02
CA GLY A 61 20.28 -21.94 -2.39
C GLY A 61 20.58 -20.68 -1.58
N GLU A 62 19.78 -19.65 -1.81
CA GLU A 62 19.80 -18.40 -1.05
C GLU A 62 18.55 -18.33 -0.19
N TRP A 63 18.76 -18.19 1.12
CA TRP A 63 17.67 -17.86 2.04
C TRP A 63 17.61 -16.35 2.20
N ALA A 64 16.40 -15.80 2.11
CA ALA A 64 16.15 -14.40 2.42
C ALA A 64 14.97 -14.24 3.39
N ALA A 65 15.13 -13.40 4.40
CA ALA A 65 14.06 -12.93 5.26
C ALA A 65 13.82 -11.45 5.02
N ARG A 66 12.54 -11.05 4.92
CA ARG A 66 12.13 -9.66 4.72
C ARG A 66 11.07 -9.25 5.73
N TYR A 67 11.26 -8.10 6.36
CA TYR A 67 10.25 -7.48 7.22
C TYR A 67 9.37 -6.52 6.42
N GLN A 68 8.06 -6.64 6.61
CA GLN A 68 7.06 -5.76 6.02
C GLN A 68 6.29 -5.06 7.14
N LEU A 69 6.23 -3.73 7.08
CA LEU A 69 5.25 -2.95 7.84
C LEU A 69 4.00 -2.80 6.96
N GLU A 70 2.87 -3.20 7.53
CA GLU A 70 1.56 -3.02 6.92
C GLU A 70 0.70 -2.16 7.84
N GLU A 71 0.14 -1.09 7.27
CA GLU A 71 -0.78 -0.19 7.95
C GLU A 71 -2.06 -0.08 7.13
N ASN A 72 -3.19 -0.10 7.84
CA ASN A 72 -4.50 -0.02 7.22
C ASN A 72 -5.33 1.07 7.90
N PHE A 73 -6.10 1.80 7.09
CA PHE A 73 -7.14 2.72 7.54
C PHE A 73 -8.46 2.31 6.90
N PHE A 74 -9.54 2.30 7.68
CA PHE A 74 -10.87 1.88 7.25
C PHE A 74 -11.88 2.98 7.58
N ALA A 75 -12.80 3.25 6.66
CA ALA A 75 -13.89 4.19 6.88
C ALA A 75 -15.05 3.89 5.92
N VAL A 76 -16.24 4.42 6.23
CA VAL A 76 -17.36 4.51 5.28
C VAL A 76 -17.47 5.98 4.87
N VAL A 77 -17.24 6.28 3.60
CA VAL A 77 -17.13 7.66 3.10
C VAL A 77 -17.71 7.75 1.69
N PRO A 78 -18.24 8.91 1.29
CA PRO A 78 -18.67 9.11 -0.08
C PRO A 78 -17.46 9.26 -1.03
N GLN A 79 -17.70 9.00 -2.31
CA GLN A 79 -16.62 8.88 -3.30
C GLN A 79 -15.86 10.21 -3.52
N GLU A 80 -16.54 11.34 -3.35
CA GLU A 80 -15.97 12.69 -3.47
C GLU A 80 -14.85 12.98 -2.47
N ASP A 81 -14.86 12.33 -1.29
CA ASP A 81 -13.88 12.56 -0.24
C ASP A 81 -12.57 11.79 -0.45
N LEU A 82 -12.57 10.79 -1.35
CA LEU A 82 -11.45 9.89 -1.58
C LEU A 82 -10.13 10.61 -1.89
N PRO A 83 -10.06 11.62 -2.78
CA PRO A 83 -8.78 12.28 -3.10
C PRO A 83 -8.14 12.92 -1.86
N SER A 84 -8.95 13.55 -1.01
CA SER A 84 -8.49 14.21 0.21
C SER A 84 -7.99 13.21 1.24
N LEU A 85 -8.72 12.10 1.45
CA LEU A 85 -8.35 11.05 2.39
C LEU A 85 -7.07 10.31 1.97
N VAL A 86 -6.96 9.99 0.67
CA VAL A 86 -5.76 9.37 0.10
C VAL A 86 -4.54 10.27 0.30
N LEU A 87 -4.66 11.57 0.01
CA LEU A 87 -3.58 12.53 0.23
C LEU A 87 -3.19 12.66 1.69
N ALA A 88 -4.16 12.69 2.61
CA ALA A 88 -3.89 12.74 4.05
C ALA A 88 -3.15 11.48 4.51
N PHE A 89 -3.58 10.30 4.05
CA PHE A 89 -2.94 9.02 4.37
C PHE A 89 -1.51 8.91 3.82
N GLU A 90 -1.27 9.34 2.58
CA GLU A 90 0.08 9.42 2.00
C GLU A 90 1.01 10.34 2.81
N ARG A 91 0.47 11.39 3.44
CA ARG A 91 1.24 12.38 4.22
C ARG A 91 1.54 11.94 5.64
N LEU A 92 0.92 10.88 6.17
CA LEU A 92 1.29 10.32 7.46
C LEU A 92 2.77 9.93 7.54
N ASP A 93 3.43 9.77 6.39
CA ASP A 93 4.85 9.49 6.29
C ASP A 93 5.76 10.73 6.32
N LEU A 94 5.23 11.91 6.00
CA LEU A 94 6.02 13.14 5.82
C LEU A 94 6.30 13.88 7.14
N GLY A 95 6.20 13.19 8.28
CA GLY A 95 6.23 13.82 9.60
C GLY A 95 6.65 12.90 10.75
N ALA A 96 7.85 12.35 10.66
CA ALA A 96 8.74 12.19 11.81
C ALA A 96 10.18 12.22 11.28
N GLU A 97 10.77 13.41 11.24
CA GLU A 97 12.21 13.51 11.43
C GLU A 97 12.54 12.67 12.67
N THR A 98 13.33 11.62 12.47
CA THR A 98 13.82 10.78 13.55
C THR A 98 14.71 11.67 14.44
N PRO A 99 14.56 11.69 15.78
CA PRO A 99 15.48 12.42 16.64
C PRO A 99 16.92 11.91 16.50
#